data_AF-A0A1Q9K441-F1
#
_entry.id   AF-A0A1Q9K441-F1
#
_cell.length_a   1.000
_cell.length_b   1.000
_cell.length_c   1.000
_cell.angle_alpha   90.00
_cell.angle_beta   90.00
_cell.angle_gamma   90.00
#
_symmetry.space_group_name_H-M   'P 1'
#
loop_
_entity.id
_entity.type
_entity.pdbx_description
1 polymer ?
#
loop_
_entity_poly.entity_id
_entity_poly.type
_entity_poly.pdbx_seq_one_letter_code
_entity_poly.pdbx_strand_id
1 'polypeptide(L)' 'MEGHFEKHGDEFGYDTKEEYLEGANRVIQSKDVLHKYEEEDGDDVYYLEKSNEIVIVSTDGHIRTYFKPSDGKDYYDRQ' A
#
# COMPACT_ATOMS: atom_id res chain seq x y z
N MET A 1 9.22 7.19 -0.90
CA MET A 1 8.29 7.90 0.01
C MET A 1 7.96 9.32 -0.41
N GLU A 2 8.92 10.24 -0.60
CA GLU A 2 8.58 11.68 -0.74
C GLU A 2 7.61 11.98 -1.89
N GLY A 3 7.89 11.52 -3.11
CA GLY A 3 6.98 11.73 -4.24
C GLY A 3 5.71 10.86 -4.24
N HIS A 4 5.66 9.79 -3.45
CA HIS A 4 4.46 8.95 -3.35
C HIS A 4 3.43 9.57 -2.40
N PHE A 5 3.89 10.14 -1.27
CA PHE A 5 3.01 10.89 -0.39
C PHE A 5 2.38 12.09 -1.11
N GLU A 6 3.17 12.89 -1.84
CA GLU A 6 2.64 14.04 -2.59
C GLU A 6 1.60 13.64 -3.64
N LYS A 7 1.67 12.41 -4.16
CA LYS A 7 0.76 11.91 -5.18
C LYS A 7 -0.49 11.24 -4.60
N HIS A 8 -0.35 10.55 -3.47
CA HIS A 8 -1.37 9.63 -2.95
C HIS A 8 -1.91 10.03 -1.57
N GLY A 9 -1.28 10.94 -0.84
CA GLY A 9 -1.75 11.41 0.48
C GLY A 9 -3.18 11.94 0.43
N ASP A 10 -3.51 12.70 -0.62
CA ASP A 10 -4.85 13.26 -0.85
C ASP A 10 -5.92 12.18 -1.08
N GLU A 11 -5.56 10.99 -1.57
CA GLU A 11 -6.52 9.88 -1.77
C GLU A 11 -7.12 9.38 -0.45
N PHE A 12 -6.46 9.69 0.67
CA PHE A 12 -6.83 9.32 2.02
C PHE A 12 -7.24 10.51 2.89
N GLY A 13 -7.01 11.74 2.41
CA GLY A 13 -7.20 12.96 3.19
C GLY A 13 -6.14 13.13 4.29
N TYR A 14 -4.91 12.67 4.05
CA TYR A 14 -3.79 12.84 4.97
C TYR A 14 -2.99 14.10 4.64
N ASP A 15 -2.75 14.93 5.65
CA ASP A 15 -2.00 16.18 5.50
C ASP A 15 -0.48 15.97 5.74
N THR A 16 -0.10 14.83 6.33
CA THR A 16 1.27 14.56 6.74
C THR A 16 1.79 13.20 6.27
N LYS A 17 3.12 13.11 6.07
CA LYS A 17 3.82 11.84 5.81
C LYS A 17 3.62 10.84 6.95
N GLU A 18 3.47 11.31 8.18
CA GLU A 18 3.26 10.45 9.35
C GLU A 18 1.91 9.73 9.27
N GLU A 19 0.83 10.46 8.99
CA GLU A 19 -0.51 9.87 8.79
C GLU A 19 -0.54 8.88 7.61
N TYR A 20 0.19 9.19 6.54
CA TYR A 20 0.34 8.28 5.40
C TYR A 20 1.06 6.98 5.80
N LEU A 21 2.11 7.06 6.62
CA LEU A 21 2.79 5.89 7.17
C LEU A 21 1.91 5.10 8.12
N GLU A 22 1.17 5.76 9.00
CA GLU A 22 0.21 5.10 9.88
C GLU A 22 -0.89 4.38 9.10
N GLY A 23 -1.39 4.99 8.03
CA GLY A 23 -2.35 4.38 7.11
C GLY A 23 -1.82 3.12 6.44
N ALA A 24 -0.59 3.16 5.91
CA ALA A 24 0.06 2.00 5.34
C ALA A 24 0.26 0.87 6.37
N ASN A 25 0.76 1.21 7.56
CA ASN A 25 0.95 0.24 8.64
C ASN A 25 -0.38 -0.38 9.13
N ARG A 26 -1.48 0.40 9.16
CA ARG A 26 -2.81 -0.11 9.46
C ARG A 26 -3.24 -1.19 8.46
N VAL A 27 -2.97 -0.99 7.17
CA VAL A 27 -3.27 -1.98 6.13
C VAL A 27 -2.45 -3.25 6.35
N ILE A 28 -1.14 -3.13 6.56
CA ILE A 28 -0.23 -4.27 6.81
C ILE A 28 -0.67 -5.08 8.04
N GLN A 29 -1.12 -4.41 9.10
CA GLN A 29 -1.54 -5.06 10.35
C GLN A 29 -3.00 -5.55 10.34
N SER A 30 -3.75 -5.29 9.27
CA SER A 30 -5.16 -5.69 9.19
C SER A 30 -5.28 -7.21 9.07
N LYS A 31 -6.20 -7.80 9.83
CA LYS A 31 -6.43 -9.25 9.82
C LYS A 31 -7.00 -9.77 8.50
N ASP A 32 -7.70 -8.91 7.78
CA ASP A 32 -8.40 -9.23 6.54
C ASP A 32 -7.58 -8.80 5.31
N VAL A 33 -6.29 -8.45 5.49
CA VAL A 33 -5.43 -8.05 4.38
C VAL A 33 -5.05 -9.27 3.54
N LEU A 34 -5.18 -9.14 2.22
CA LEU A 34 -4.57 -10.07 1.28
C LEU A 34 -3.09 -9.77 1.21
N HIS A 35 -2.26 -10.81 1.25
CA HIS A 35 -0.80 -10.67 1.20
C HIS A 35 -0.22 -11.67 0.21
N LYS A 36 0.72 -11.21 -0.61
CA LYS A 36 1.56 -12.08 -1.46
C LYS A 36 2.95 -11.47 -1.63
N TYR A 37 3.87 -12.34 -2.00
CA TYR A 37 5.22 -11.97 -2.41
C TYR A 37 5.25 -11.86 -3.94
N GLU A 38 5.74 -10.74 -4.46
CA GLU A 38 5.96 -10.49 -5.88
C GLU A 38 7.40 -10.92 -6.24
N GLU A 39 7.56 -11.85 -7.17
CA GLU A 39 8.84 -12.55 -7.38
C GLU A 39 9.85 -11.78 -8.25
N GLU A 40 9.41 -10.83 -9.09
CA GLU A 40 10.30 -10.11 -10.03
C GLU A 40 11.15 -9.05 -9.31
N ASP A 41 10.53 -8.22 -8.47
CA ASP A 41 11.21 -7.19 -7.67
C ASP A 41 11.48 -7.64 -6.22
N GLY A 42 10.81 -8.70 -5.78
CA GLY A 42 10.95 -9.26 -4.43
C GLY A 42 10.16 -8.49 -3.36
N ASP A 43 9.11 -7.79 -3.76
CA ASP A 43 8.34 -6.95 -2.86
C ASP A 43 7.20 -7.74 -2.17
N ASP A 44 6.88 -7.37 -0.94
CA ASP A 44 5.66 -7.80 -0.28
C ASP A 44 4.50 -6.87 -0.67
N VAL A 45 3.41 -7.46 -1.17
CA VAL A 45 2.22 -6.74 -1.63
C VAL A 45 1.06 -7.05 -0.69
N TYR A 46 0.52 -5.99 -0.09
CA TYR A 46 -0.62 -6.04 0.83
C TYR A 46 -1.82 -5.31 0.23
N TYR A 47 -2.98 -5.96 0.19
CA TYR A 47 -4.22 -5.35 -0.31
C TYR A 47 -5.39 -5.56 0.67
N LEU A 48 -6.00 -4.47 1.10
CA LEU A 48 -7.19 -4.49 1.96
C LEU A 48 -8.43 -4.18 1.11
N GLU A 49 -9.16 -5.24 0.75
CA GLU A 49 -10.36 -5.15 -0.12
C GLU A 49 -11.41 -4.16 0.40
N LYS A 50 -11.64 -4.16 1.72
CA LYS A 50 -12.71 -3.37 2.36
C LYS A 50 -12.59 -1.87 2.09
N SER A 51 -11.36 -1.35 2.02
CA SER A 51 -11.08 0.07 1.84
C SER A 51 -10.41 0.39 0.50
N ASN A 52 -10.23 -0.64 -0.33
CA ASN A 52 -9.52 -0.58 -1.61
C ASN A 52 -8.12 0.05 -1.48
N GLU A 53 -7.32 -0.46 -0.54
CA GLU A 53 -6.01 0.09 -0.22
C GLU A 53 -4.91 -0.92 -0.53
N ILE A 54 -3.83 -0.49 -1.17
CA ILE A 54 -2.67 -1.33 -1.46
C ILE A 54 -1.39 -0.73 -0.87
N VAL A 55 -0.54 -1.57 -0.28
CA VAL A 55 0.79 -1.21 0.22
C VAL A 55 1.80 -2.17 -0.39
N ILE A 56 2.91 -1.63 -0.90
CA ILE A 56 4.05 -2.41 -1.40
C ILE A 56 5.25 -2.11 -0.51
N VAL A 57 5.88 -3.17 0.00
CA VAL A 57 7.01 -3.11 0.93
C VAL A 57 8.20 -3.82 0.30
N SER A 58 9.36 -3.19 0.30
CA SER A 58 10.59 -3.81 -0.19
C SER A 58 11.09 -4.90 0.74
N THR A 59 11.94 -5.79 0.21
CA THR A 59 12.64 -6.84 0.98
C THR A 59 13.35 -6.36 2.25
N ASP A 60 13.79 -5.10 2.29
CA ASP A 60 14.46 -4.47 3.44
C ASP A 60 13.50 -3.76 4.42
N GLY A 61 12.18 -3.88 4.19
CA GLY A 61 11.13 -3.44 5.10
C GLY A 61 10.64 -2.00 4.88
N HIS A 62 11.02 -1.34 3.79
CA HIS A 62 10.56 0.03 3.51
C HIS A 62 9.28 0.05 2.66
N ILE A 63 8.30 0.88 3.06
CA ILE A 63 7.12 1.12 2.23
C ILE A 63 7.55 1.86 0.95
N ARG A 64 7.43 1.19 -0.20
CA ARG A 64 7.70 1.76 -1.53
C ARG A 64 6.55 2.66 -1.97
N THR A 65 5.32 2.17 -1.86
CA THR A 65 4.11 2.91 -2.20
C THR A 65 2.90 2.48 -1.35
N TYR A 66 1.91 3.37 -1.24
CA TYR A 66 0.64 3.13 -0.57
C TYR A 66 -0.45 4.00 -1.22
N PHE A 67 -1.49 3.39 -1.79
CA PHE A 67 -2.48 4.12 -2.59
C PHE A 67 -3.79 3.34 -2.75
N LYS A 68 -4.78 3.94 -3.42
CA LYS A 68 -6.02 3.27 -3.80
C LYS A 68 -5.99 2.91 -5.29
N PRO A 69 -5.86 1.62 -5.68
CA PRO A 69 -5.79 1.26 -7.09
C PRO A 69 -7.13 1.48 -7.78
N SER A 70 -7.12 2.08 -8.98
CA SER A 70 -8.33 2.30 -9.79
C SER A 70 -9.04 1.00 -10.18
N ASP A 71 -8.28 -0.06 -10.42
CA ASP A 71 -8.81 -1.38 -10.81
C ASP A 71 -9.09 -2.29 -9.61
N GLY A 72 -8.92 -1.78 -8.39
CA GLY A 72 -9.15 -2.52 -7.16
C GLY A 72 -8.34 -3.81 -7.05
N LYS A 73 -9.02 -4.92 -6.74
CA LYS A 73 -8.40 -6.23 -6.53
C LYS A 73 -7.67 -6.71 -7.79
N ASP A 74 -8.11 -6.34 -8.99
CA ASP A 74 -7.45 -6.72 -10.23
C ASP A 74 -6.03 -6.13 -10.31
N TYR A 75 -5.76 -4.98 -9.67
CA TYR A 75 -4.40 -4.47 -9.55
C TYR A 75 -3.55 -5.41 -8.69
N TYR A 76 -4.06 -5.78 -7.52
CA TYR A 76 -3.37 -6.71 -6.61
C TYR A 76 -3.11 -8.06 -7.29
N ASP A 77 -4.06 -8.59 -8.05
CA ASP A 77 -3.91 -9.89 -8.73
C ASP A 77 -2.85 -9.86 -9.85
N ARG A 78 -2.51 -8.68 -10.40
CA ARG A 78 -1.47 -8.47 -11.42
C ARG A 78 -0.08 -8.16 -10.88
N GLN A 79 0.04 -7.74 -9.61
CA GLN A 79 1.34 -7.74 -8.93
C GLN A 79 1.80 -9.19 -8.72
#